data_AF-A0A527W2Z4-F1
#
_entry.id   AF-A0A527W2Z4-F1
#
_cell.length_a   1.000
_cell.length_b   1.000
_cell.length_c   1.000
_cell.angle_alpha   90.00
_cell.angle_beta   90.00
_cell.angle_gamma   90.00
#
_symmetry.space_group_name_H-M   'P 1'
#
loop_
_entity.id
_entity.type
_entity.pdbx_description
1 polymer ?
#
loop_
_entity_poly.entity_id
_entity_poly.type
_entity_poly.pdbx_seq_one_letter_code
_entity_poly.pdbx_strand_id
1 'polypeptide(L)' 'MIIVVGSINLDLIANVDRLPEPGETVRGSSFATAPG' A
#
# COMPACT_ATOMS: atom_id res chain seq x y z
N MET A 1 29.13 -8.41 -11.66
CA MET A 1 28.53 -7.87 -10.42
C MET A 1 27.59 -6.75 -10.83
N ILE A 2 26.34 -6.76 -10.35
CA ILE A 2 25.35 -5.71 -10.63
C ILE A 2 25.07 -4.99 -9.32
N ILE A 3 25.19 -3.67 -9.32
CA ILE A 3 24.87 -2.82 -8.16
C ILE A 3 23.56 -2.10 -8.46
N VAL A 4 22.58 -2.29 -7.58
CA VAL A 4 21.31 -1.57 -7.62
C VAL A 4 21.29 -0.60 -6.45
N VAL A 5 21.15 0.69 -6.75
CA VAL A 5 20.96 1.75 -5.76
C VAL A 5 19.52 2.22 -5.90
N GLY A 6 18.73 2.06 -4.84
CA GLY A 6 17.30 2.35 -4.84
C GLY A 6 16.74 2.39 -3.43
N SER A 7 15.46 2.74 -3.33
CA SER A 7 14.71 2.72 -2.08
C SER A 7 14.39 1.28 -1.64
N ILE A 8 14.07 1.14 -0.36
CA ILE A 8 13.44 -0.05 0.20
C ILE A 8 12.14 0.42 0.86
N ASN A 9 11.02 -0.18 0.48
CA ASN A 9 9.72 0.13 1.06
C ASN A 9 9.07 -1.11 1.69
N LEU A 10 8.13 -0.86 2.59
CA LEU A 10 7.15 -1.84 3.04
C LEU A 10 5.78 -1.34 2.59
N ASP A 11 5.17 -2.07 1.68
CA ASP A 11 3.84 -1.75 1.20
C ASP A 11 2.81 -2.17 2.25
N LEU A 12 1.98 -1.21 2.65
CA LEU A 12 0.82 -1.43 3.51
C LEU A 12 -0.43 -1.37 2.63
N ILE A 13 -0.94 -2.53 2.26
CA ILE A 13 -1.95 -2.66 1.21
C ILE A 13 -3.31 -2.89 1.86
N ALA A 14 -4.24 -1.96 1.65
CA ALA A 14 -5.64 -2.08 2.06
C ALA A 14 -6.54 -2.16 0.82
N ASN A 15 -7.40 -3.18 0.72
CA ASN A 15 -8.43 -3.21 -0.32
C ASN A 15 -9.72 -2.57 0.21
N VAL A 16 -10.33 -1.75 -0.64
CA VAL A 16 -11.56 -0.99 -0.38
C VAL A 16 -12.41 -1.03 -1.65
N ASP A 17 -13.73 -0.92 -1.52
CA ASP A 17 -14.65 -1.02 -2.67
C ASP A 17 -14.50 0.15 -3.64
N ARG A 18 -14.06 1.32 -3.14
CA ARG A 18 -13.70 2.51 -3.92
C ARG A 18 -12.68 3.37 -3.19
N LEU A 19 -12.09 4.32 -3.90
CA LEU A 19 -11.27 5.35 -3.27
C LEU A 19 -12.12 6.25 -2.35
N PRO A 20 -11.59 6.65 -1.17
CA PRO A 20 -12.27 7.59 -0.28
C PRO A 20 -12.36 8.98 -0.87
N GLU A 21 -13.42 9.72 -0.53
CA GLU A 21 -13.49 11.15 -0.76
C GLU A 21 -12.66 11.91 0.30
N PRO A 22 -12.27 13.17 0.07
CA PRO A 22 -11.55 13.96 1.07
C PRO A 22 -12.29 14.06 2.41
N GLY A 23 -11.65 13.62 3.49
CA GLY A 23 -12.20 13.61 4.85
C GLY A 23 -13.03 12.38 5.21
N GLU A 24 -13.26 11.48 4.27
CA GLU A 24 -14.00 10.24 4.51
C GLU A 24 -13.09 9.15 5.10
N THR A 25 -13.66 8.31 5.97
CA THR A 25 -13.06 7.04 6.38
C THR A 25 -13.91 5.89 5.83
N VAL A 26 -13.30 5.00 5.06
CA VAL A 26 -13.97 3.82 4.49
C VAL A 26 -13.50 2.53 5.17
N ARG A 27 -14.38 1.54 5.23
CA ARG A 27 -14.03 0.22 5.76
C ARG A 27 -13.29 -0.59 4.69
N GLY A 28 -12.13 -1.14 5.05
CA GLY A 28 -11.40 -2.08 4.20
C GLY A 28 -12.04 -3.47 4.20
N SER A 29 -11.92 -4.18 3.08
CA SER A 29 -12.32 -5.59 2.93
C SER A 29 -11.16 -6.55 3.26
N SER A 30 -9.92 -6.12 3.09
CA SER A 30 -8.72 -6.88 3.45
C SER A 30 -7.52 -5.96 3.74
N PHE A 31 -6.50 -6.52 4.39
CA PHE A 31 -5.22 -5.87 4.66
C PHE A 31 -4.07 -6.86 4.49
N ALA A 32 -2.98 -6.43 3.86
CA ALA A 32 -1.76 -7.22 3.67
C ALA A 32 -0.50 -6.34 3.71
N THR A 33 0.65 -6.98 3.90
CA THR A 33 1.97 -6.35 3.83
C THR A 33 2.86 -7.05 2.81
N ALA A 34 3.70 -6.29 2.10
CA ALA A 34 4.63 -6.83 1.10
C ALA A 34 5.90 -5.97 0.96
N PRO A 35 7.06 -6.56 0.59
CA PRO A 35 8.24 -5.77 0.22
C PRO A 35 7.99 -4.98 -1.08
N GLY A 36 8.46 -3.74 -1.15
CA GLY A 36 8.32 -2.84 -2.31
C GLY A 36 9.57 -2.02 -2.62
#